data_AF-A0A7X6SJC4-F1
#
_entry.id   AF-A0A7X6SJC4-F1
#
_cell.length_a   1.000
_cell.length_b   1.000
_cell.length_c   1.000
_cell.angle_alpha   90.00
_cell.angle_beta   90.00
_cell.angle_gamma   90.00
#
_symmetry.space_group_name_H-M   'P 1'
#
loop_
_entity.id
_entity.type
_entity.pdbx_description
1 polymer ?
#
loop_
_entity_poly.entity_id
_entity_poly.type
_entity_poly.pdbx_seq_one_letter_code
_entity_poly.pdbx_strand_id
1 'polypeptide(L)' 'SYWDYRNGDFHKRRGLRIDYLLSSRAHADLCRADLIDRNARKGTKPSDHAPVLGLFDVDVAGA' A
#
# COMPACT_ATOMS: atom_id res chain seq x y z
N SER A 1 -5.58 -4.01 -0.36
CA SER A 1 -5.83 -2.63 0.06
C SER A 1 -6.96 -2.16 -0.81
N TYR A 2 -8.13 -2.69 -0.52
CA TYR A 2 -9.30 -2.62 -1.39
C TYR A 2 -10.53 -2.47 -0.52
N TRP A 3 -11.45 -1.61 -0.95
CA TRP A 3 -12.79 -1.50 -0.40
C TRP A 3 -13.75 -1.26 -1.54
N ASP A 4 -14.78 -2.10 -1.61
CA ASP A 4 -15.88 -1.95 -2.54
C ASP A 4 -16.53 -0.56 -2.39
N TYR A 5 -17.00 0.02 -3.49
CA TYR A 5 -17.71 1.30 -3.47
C TYR A 5 -19.09 1.19 -2.81
N ARG A 6 -19.66 -0.01 -2.73
CA ARG A 6 -20.97 -0.28 -2.16
C ARG A 6 -20.97 -0.15 -0.64
N ASN A 7 -22.15 0.12 -0.09
CA ASN A 7 -22.46 0.04 1.34
C ASN A 7 -21.58 0.90 2.28
N GLY A 8 -20.79 1.83 1.74
CA GLY A 8 -19.84 2.64 2.51
C GLY A 8 -18.71 1.82 3.14
N ASP A 9 -18.28 0.74 2.50
CA ASP A 9 -17.32 -0.22 3.05
C ASP A 9 -15.99 0.42 3.45
N PHE A 10 -15.52 1.43 2.72
CA PHE A 10 -14.33 2.21 3.08
C PHE A 10 -14.44 2.88 4.46
N HIS A 11 -15.57 3.51 4.77
CA HIS A 11 -15.81 4.18 6.05
C HIS A 11 -16.04 3.17 7.18
N LYS A 12 -16.67 2.03 6.85
CA LYS A 12 -16.96 0.93 7.78
C LYS A 12 -15.77 -0.02 7.98
N ARG A 13 -14.61 0.26 7.35
CA ARG A 13 -13.38 -0.54 7.43
C ARG A 13 -13.55 -2.00 6.99
N ARG A 14 -14.50 -2.27 6.08
CA ARG A 14 -14.74 -3.62 5.53
C ARG A 14 -14.00 -3.78 4.20
N GLY A 15 -12.75 -4.18 4.25
CA GLY A 15 -11.91 -4.29 3.07
C GLY A 15 -11.20 -5.62 2.97
N LEU A 16 -10.49 -5.77 1.85
CA LEU A 16 -9.62 -6.91 1.61
C LEU A 16 -8.17 -6.44 1.44
N ARG A 17 -7.24 -7.27 1.92
CA ARG A 17 -5.82 -7.15 1.60
C ARG A 17 -5.53 -7.99 0.37
N ILE A 18 -5.40 -7.35 -0.80
CA ILE A 18 -5.17 -8.02 -2.08
C ILE A 18 -4.05 -7.39 -2.92
N ASP A 19 -3.38 -6.37 -2.38
CA ASP A 19 -2.20 -5.75 -3.02
C ASP A 19 -1.02 -5.95 -2.07
N TYR A 20 0.09 -6.39 -2.63
CA TYR A 20 1.25 -6.88 -1.89
C TYR A 20 2.54 -6.38 -2.52
N LEU A 21 3.55 -6.14 -1.68
CA LEU A 21 4.94 -5.99 -2.10
C LEU A 21 5.62 -7.33 -1.84
N LEU A 22 5.89 -8.07 -2.91
CA LEU A 22 6.64 -9.34 -2.81
C LEU A 22 8.08 -9.06 -3.21
N SER A 23 9.01 -9.44 -2.34
CA SER A 23 10.44 -9.21 -2.51
C SER A 23 11.22 -10.51 -2.39
N SER A 24 12.36 -10.60 -3.06
CA SER A 24 13.36 -11.63 -2.76
C SER A 24 13.88 -11.43 -1.33
N ARG A 25 14.45 -12.48 -0.73
CA ARG A 25 14.97 -12.40 0.65
C ARG A 25 15.98 -11.26 0.84
N ALA A 26 16.97 -11.17 -0.04
CA ALA A 26 18.00 -10.14 0.02
C ALA A 26 17.43 -8.71 -0.06
N HIS A 27 16.36 -8.50 -0.82
CA HIS A 27 15.72 -7.18 -0.92
C HIS A 27 14.81 -6.91 0.28
N ALA A 28 14.13 -7.94 0.80
CA ALA A 28 13.31 -7.81 2.00
C ALA A 28 14.14 -7.40 3.23
N ASP A 29 15.40 -7.84 3.31
CA ASP A 29 16.33 -7.44 4.38
C ASP A 29 16.67 -5.94 4.35
N LEU A 30 16.43 -5.25 3.22
CA LEU A 30 16.60 -3.80 3.07
C LEU A 30 15.31 -3.01 3.39
N CYS A 31 14.21 -3.67 3.71
CA CYS A 31 12.93 -3.01 3.98
C CYS A 31 12.99 -2.25 5.31
N ARG A 32 12.93 -0.92 5.24
CA ARG A 32 12.89 -0.05 6.41
C ARG A 32 11.46 0.14 6.93
N ALA A 33 10.49 0.23 6.03
CA ALA A 33 9.09 0.38 6.39
C ALA A 33 8.17 -0.06 5.24
N ASP A 34 6.97 -0.52 5.59
CA ASP A 34 5.85 -0.69 4.68
C ASP A 34 4.60 -0.01 5.24
N LEU A 35 3.70 0.42 4.34
CA LEU A 35 2.42 1.00 4.73
C LEU A 35 1.37 0.92 3.62
N ILE A 36 0.09 1.01 4.00
CA ILE A 36 -0.99 1.39 3.07
C ILE A 36 -1.35 2.83 3.33
N ASP A 37 -1.27 3.66 2.30
CA ASP A 37 -1.80 5.01 2.41
C ASP A 37 -3.31 4.99 2.23
N ARG A 38 -4.01 4.72 3.34
CA ARG A 38 -5.47 4.77 3.38
C ARG A 38 -6.01 6.19 3.15
N ASN A 39 -5.22 7.23 3.40
CA ASN A 39 -5.69 8.61 3.23
C ASN A 39 -5.72 9.01 1.75
N ALA A 40 -4.83 8.49 0.91
CA ALA A 40 -4.87 8.66 -0.54
C ALA A 40 -6.19 8.19 -1.19
N ARG A 41 -6.96 7.36 -0.49
CA ARG A 41 -8.29 6.89 -0.90
C ARG A 41 -9.44 7.85 -0.54
N LYS A 42 -9.16 8.95 0.17
CA LYS A 42 -10.17 9.98 0.46
C LYS A 42 -10.23 10.99 -0.71
N GLY A 43 -11.36 11.69 -0.84
CA GLY A 43 -11.54 12.76 -1.84
C GLY A 43 -12.50 12.39 -2.96
N THR A 44 -12.42 13.14 -4.07
CA THR A 44 -13.36 13.02 -5.20
C THR A 44 -12.90 11.93 -6.15
N LYS A 45 -13.78 10.95 -6.43
CA LYS A 45 -13.55 9.85 -7.37
C LYS A 45 -12.19 9.14 -7.17
N PRO A 46 -11.84 8.70 -5.94
CA PRO A 46 -10.65 7.87 -5.75
C PRO A 46 -10.82 6.55 -6.51
N SER A 47 -9.72 5.81 -6.70
CA SER A 47 -9.74 4.38 -7.10
C SER A 47 -10.60 3.54 -6.14
N ASP A 48 -10.70 2.21 -6.30
CA ASP A 48 -11.21 1.22 -5.34
C ASP A 48 -10.11 0.59 -4.46
N HIS A 49 -8.85 0.85 -4.83
CA HIS A 49 -7.67 0.47 -4.08
C HIS A 49 -7.08 1.65 -3.29
N ALA A 50 -6.20 1.32 -2.33
CA ALA A 50 -5.30 2.27 -1.68
C ALA A 50 -3.85 1.87 -1.99
N PRO A 51 -2.93 2.83 -2.19
CA PRO A 51 -1.53 2.52 -2.47
C PRO A 51 -0.89 1.70 -1.34
N VAL A 52 -0.07 0.71 -1.72
CA VAL A 52 0.86 0.03 -0.83
C VAL A 52 2.26 0.54 -1.14
N LEU A 53 2.94 1.03 -0.12
CA LEU A 53 4.25 1.66 -0.24
C LEU A 53 5.26 0.86 0.59
N GLY A 54 6.48 0.76 0.07
CA GLY A 54 7.63 0.19 0.77
C GLY A 54 8.81 1.16 0.67
N LEU A 55 9.49 1.38 1.78
CA LEU A 55 10.72 2.15 1.87
C LEU A 55 11.87 1.16 2.05
N PHE A 56 12.83 1.18 1.12
CA PHE A 56 13.97 0.27 1.13
C PHE A 56 15.26 1.10 1.18
N ASP A 57 16.15 0.74 2.10
CA ASP A 57 17.47 1.34 2.21
C ASP A 57 18.38 0.67 1.17
N VAL A 58 18.40 1.21 -0.04
CA VAL A 58 19.20 0.71 -1.15
C VAL A 58 20.49 1.49 -1.28
N ASP A 59 21.62 0.78 -1.30
CA ASP A 59 22.89 1.38 -1.69
C ASP A 59 22.86 1.67 -3.18
N VAL A 60 22.71 2.95 -3.53
CA VAL A 60 22.82 3.40 -4.91
C VAL A 60 24.30 3.57 -5.19
N ALA A 61 24.92 2.58 -5.82
CA ALA A 61 26.32 2.69 -6.24
C ALA A 61 26.50 3.94 -7.14
N GLY A 62 27.18 4.96 -6.61
CA GLY A 62 27.51 6.20 -7.34
C GLY A 62 26.73 7.47 -6.94
N ALA A 63 26.00 7.47 -5.83
CA ALA A 63 25.47 8.70 -5.21
C ALA A 63 26.46 9.32 -4.21
#